data_AF-A0A1F9FHB6-F1
#
_entry.id   AF-A0A1F9FHB6-F1
#
_cell.length_a   1.000
_cell.length_b   1.000
_cell.length_c   1.000
_cell.angle_alpha   90.00
_cell.angle_beta   90.00
_cell.angle_gamma   90.00
#
_symmetry.space_group_name_H-M   'P 1'
#
loop_
_entity.id
_entity.type
_entity.pdbx_description
1 polymer ?
#
loop_
_entity_poly.entity_id
_entity_poly.type
_entity_poly.pdbx_seq_one_letter_code
_entity_poly.pdbx_strand_id
1 'polypeptide(L)' 'MKRKIKLDPDRPYGKLTFIKDDLPSPEELAESFKTKKITIDVEQNTLDFFRKKADKSNSKYQRLMREVLKEYAKKYGT' A
#
# COMPACT_ATOMS: atom_id res chain seq x y z
N MET A 1 26.45 -5.39 -8.97
CA MET A 1 27.50 -6.43 -9.10
C MET A 1 27.03 -7.69 -8.39
N LYS A 2 26.78 -8.79 -9.10
CA LYS A 2 26.29 -10.05 -8.51
C LYS A 2 27.42 -10.71 -7.72
N ARG A 3 27.31 -10.81 -6.39
CA ARG A 3 28.26 -11.59 -5.57
C ARG A 3 28.02 -13.06 -5.82
N LYS A 4 28.98 -13.76 -6.45
CA LYS A 4 28.96 -15.21 -6.53
C LYS A 4 29.18 -15.75 -5.12
N ILE A 5 28.12 -16.31 -4.52
CA ILE A 5 28.22 -17.04 -3.26
C ILE A 5 29.12 -18.24 -3.55
N LYS A 6 30.27 -18.35 -2.87
CA LYS A 6 31.13 -19.55 -2.97
C LYS A 6 30.41 -20.66 -2.20
N LEU A 7 29.84 -21.61 -2.91
CA LEU A 7 29.18 -22.77 -2.32
C LEU A 7 30.26 -23.76 -1.87
N ASP A 8 30.23 -24.12 -0.60
CA ASP A 8 31.15 -25.11 -0.02
C ASP A 8 30.81 -26.51 -0.59
N PRO A 9 31.78 -27.22 -1.21
CA PRO A 9 31.53 -28.45 -1.96
C PRO A 9 31.22 -29.68 -1.08
N ASP A 10 31.48 -29.62 0.24
CA ASP A 10 31.40 -30.81 1.12
C ASP A 10 30.05 -30.98 1.83
N ARG A 11 29.06 -30.15 1.48
CA ARG A 11 27.73 -30.20 2.10
C ARG A 11 26.73 -30.91 1.18
N PRO A 12 26.12 -32.04 1.60
CA PRO A 12 25.17 -32.76 0.77
C PRO A 12 23.84 -32.02 0.73
N TYR A 13 23.65 -31.20 -0.30
CA TYR A 13 22.38 -30.58 -0.60
C TYR A 13 21.58 -31.53 -1.51
N GLY A 14 20.31 -31.77 -1.17
CA GLY A 14 19.39 -32.52 -2.04
C GLY A 14 19.19 -31.83 -3.41
N LYS A 15 18.38 -32.42 -4.29
CA LYS A 15 18.13 -31.95 -5.66
C LYS A 15 17.64 -30.48 -5.66
N LEU A 16 18.56 -29.53 -5.86
CA LEU A 16 18.25 -28.10 -5.86
C LEU A 16 17.41 -27.77 -7.09
N THR A 17 16.19 -27.29 -6.88
CA THR A 17 15.36 -26.75 -7.95
C THR A 17 15.63 -25.25 -8.03
N PHE A 18 16.22 -24.79 -9.13
CA PHE A 18 16.45 -23.36 -9.35
C PHE A 18 15.09 -22.69 -9.61
N ILE A 19 14.56 -22.03 -8.59
CA ILE A 19 13.39 -21.16 -8.71
C ILE A 19 13.89 -19.87 -9.39
N LYS A 20 13.21 -19.44 -10.47
CA LYS A 20 13.47 -18.13 -11.07
C LYS A 20 13.05 -17.05 -10.06
N ASP A 21 13.86 -16.00 -9.98
CA ASP A 21 13.60 -14.87 -9.10
C ASP A 21 12.42 -14.06 -9.69
N ASP A 22 11.20 -14.53 -9.47
CA ASP A 22 9.93 -13.91 -9.91
C ASP A 22 9.45 -12.85 -8.90
N LEU A 23 10.37 -12.28 -8.13
CA LEU A 23 10.05 -11.16 -7.25
C LEU A 23 9.94 -9.88 -8.08
N PRO A 24 8.80 -9.17 -8.04
CA PRO A 24 8.69 -7.86 -8.67
C PRO A 24 9.75 -6.93 -8.09
N SER A 25 10.31 -6.09 -8.95
CA SER A 25 11.32 -5.12 -8.56
C SER A 25 10.77 -4.17 -7.48
N PRO A 26 11.62 -3.58 -6.62
CA PRO A 26 11.17 -2.66 -5.58
C PRO A 26 10.33 -1.49 -6.11
N GLU A 27 10.55 -1.08 -7.36
CA GLU A 27 9.79 -0.03 -8.04
C GLU A 27 8.40 -0.50 -8.49
N GLU A 28 8.25 -1.77 -8.90
CA GLU A 28 6.95 -2.39 -9.21
C GLU A 28 6.14 -2.67 -7.93
N LEU A 29 6.81 -2.94 -6.81
CA LEU A 29 6.20 -3.04 -5.48
C LEU A 29 5.73 -1.68 -4.94
N ALA A 30 6.36 -0.59 -5.37
CA ALA A 30 6.00 0.77 -5.00
C ALA A 30 4.83 1.26 -5.87
N GLU A 31 3.63 0.75 -5.58
CA GLU A 31 2.40 1.17 -6.23
C GLU A 31 2.20 2.69 -6.05
N SER A 32 2.59 3.46 -7.06
CA SER A 32 2.61 4.92 -6.99
C SER A 32 1.19 5.46 -7.14
N PHE A 33 0.49 5.63 -6.01
CA PHE A 33 -0.83 6.24 -5.98
C PHE A 33 -0.76 7.68 -6.52
N LYS A 34 -1.20 7.88 -7.77
CA LYS A 34 -1.37 9.21 -8.37
C LYS A 34 -2.46 9.96 -7.60
N THR A 35 -2.05 10.76 -6.62
CA THR A 35 -2.97 11.57 -5.82
C THR A 35 -3.20 12.91 -6.50
N LYS A 36 -4.45 13.26 -6.81
CA LYS A 36 -4.83 14.61 -7.26
C LYS A 36 -5.42 15.40 -6.10
N LYS A 37 -4.97 16.64 -5.92
CA LYS A 37 -5.55 17.58 -4.95
C LYS A 37 -6.80 18.20 -5.57
N ILE A 38 -7.90 18.13 -4.83
CA ILE A 38 -9.17 18.77 -5.18
C ILE A 38 -9.63 19.63 -4.00
N THR A 39 -10.43 20.66 -4.29
CA THR A 39 -11.16 21.42 -3.29
C THR A 39 -12.62 21.01 -3.37
N ILE A 40 -13.22 20.68 -2.23
CA ILE A 40 -14.64 20.33 -2.11
C ILE A 40 -15.21 21.06 -0.91
N ASP A 41 -16.42 21.57 -1.05
CA ASP A 41 -17.19 22.09 0.08
C ASP A 41 -17.92 20.95 0.76
N VAL A 42 -17.87 20.93 2.09
CA VAL A 42 -18.51 19.92 2.92
C VAL A 42 -19.24 20.60 4.07
N GLU A 43 -20.38 20.04 4.46
CA GLU A 43 -21.15 20.56 5.58
C GLU A 43 -20.35 20.47 6.89
N GLN A 44 -20.58 21.44 7.78
CA GLN A 44 -19.92 21.51 9.09
C GLN A 44 -20.18 20.25 9.92
N ASN A 45 -21.42 19.78 9.96
CA ASN A 45 -21.80 18.56 10.70
C ASN A 45 -21.02 17.32 10.23
N THR A 46 -20.76 17.22 8.93
CA THR A 46 -19.99 16.13 8.35
C THR A 46 -18.53 16.20 8.80
N LEU A 47 -17.92 17.39 8.78
CA LEU A 47 -16.56 17.58 9.30
C LEU A 47 -16.44 17.23 10.78
N ASP A 48 -17.41 17.64 11.60
CA ASP A 48 -17.43 17.35 13.04
C ASP A 48 -17.55 15.85 13.33
N PHE A 49 -18.34 15.12 12.53
CA PHE A 49 -18.41 13.66 12.60
C PHE A 49 -17.04 13.02 12.36
N PHE A 50 -16.34 13.43 11.30
CA PHE A 50 -15.02 12.87 10.97
C PHE A 50 -13.94 13.25 11.96
N ARG A 51 -13.97 14.47 12.53
CA ARG A 51 -13.05 14.89 13.61
C ARG A 51 -13.17 13.99 14.83
N LYS A 52 -14.40 13.84 15.36
CA LYS A 52 -14.66 12.99 16.54
C LYS A 52 -14.22 11.54 16.32
N LYS A 53 -14.35 11.01 15.11
CA LYS A 53 -13.93 9.65 14.77
C LYS A 53 -12.41 9.53 14.58
N ALA A 54 -11.77 10.58 14.06
CA ALA A 54 -10.32 10.67 13.89
C ALA A 54 -9.59 10.73 15.24
N ASP A 55 -10.11 11.49 16.21
CA ASP A 55 -9.53 11.61 17.55
C ASP A 55 -9.46 10.24 18.26
N LYS A 56 -10.51 9.42 18.12
CA LYS A 56 -10.57 8.07 18.69
C LYS A 56 -9.57 7.08 18.05
N SER A 57 -9.16 7.34 16.81
CA SER A 57 -8.34 6.42 16.01
C SER A 57 -6.90 6.92 15.82
N ASN A 58 -6.52 8.01 16.52
CA ASN A 58 -5.24 8.70 16.39
C ASN A 58 -4.82 8.92 14.92
N SER A 59 -5.80 9.28 14.09
CA SER A 59 -5.64 9.45 12.64
C SER A 59 -6.05 10.86 12.23
N LYS A 60 -5.74 11.26 11.00
CA LYS A 60 -6.19 12.54 10.45
C LYS A 60 -7.60 12.37 9.87
N TYR A 61 -8.52 13.28 10.17
CA TYR A 61 -9.89 13.25 9.60
C TYR A 61 -9.89 13.22 8.06
N GLN A 62 -8.92 13.89 7.43
CA GLN A 62 -8.70 13.85 5.97
C GLN A 62 -8.38 12.45 5.43
N ARG A 63 -7.77 11.58 6.25
CA ARG A 63 -7.50 10.18 5.88
C ARG A 63 -8.80 9.39 5.91
N LEU A 64 -9.61 9.54 6.94
CA LEU A 64 -10.93 8.90 7.04
C LEU A 64 -11.84 9.30 5.88
N MET A 65 -11.91 10.59 5.56
CA MET A 65 -12.69 11.07 4.41
C MET A 65 -12.21 10.47 3.10
N ARG A 66 -10.88 10.34 2.91
CA ARG A 66 -10.31 9.70 1.72
C ARG A 66 -10.67 8.22 1.61
N GLU A 67 -10.62 7.47 2.70
CA GLU A 67 -11.02 6.05 2.70
C GLU A 67 -12.52 5.87 2.37
N VAL A 68 -13.39 6.74 2.90
CA VAL A 68 -14.82 6.70 2.57
C VAL A 68 -15.06 6.97 1.08
N LEU A 69 -14.41 7.98 0.51
CA LEU A 69 -14.51 8.29 -0.92
C LEU A 69 -13.93 7.16 -1.78
N LYS A 70 -12.81 6.58 -1.36
CA LYS A 70 -12.18 5.45 -2.04
C LYS A 70 -13.10 4.22 -2.06
N GLU A 71 -13.71 3.88 -0.93
CA GLU A 71 -14.61 2.72 -0.83
C GLU A 71 -15.91 2.95 -1.58
N TYR A 72 -16.45 4.17 -1.54
CA TYR A 72 -17.60 4.57 -2.36
C TYR A 72 -17.28 4.41 -3.85
N ALA A 73 -16.14 4.95 -4.30
CA ALA A 73 -15.71 4.82 -5.70
C ALA A 73 -15.46 3.36 -6.09
N LYS A 74 -14.93 2.52 -5.21
CA LYS A 74 -14.74 1.08 -5.47
C LYS A 74 -16.08 0.35 -5.59
N LYS A 75 -17.08 0.74 -4.80
CA LYS A 75 -18.40 0.10 -4.79
C LYS A 75 -19.24 0.48 -6.02
N TYR A 76 -19.11 1.71 -6.51
CA TYR A 76 -19.97 2.25 -7.59
C TYR A 76 -19.24 2.59 -8.89
N GLY A 77 -17.90 2.57 -8.90
CA GLY A 77 -17.08 2.72 -10.09
C GLY A 77 -16.91 1.37 -10.76
N THR A 78 -17.61 1.17 -11.88
CA THR A 78 -17.45 0.04 -12.80
C THR A 78 -16.31 0.31 -13.76
#